data_AF-W0DN48-F1
#
_entry.id   AF-W0DN48-F1
#
_cell.length_a   1.000
_cell.length_b   1.000
_cell.length_c   1.000
_cell.angle_alpha   90.00
_cell.angle_beta   90.00
_cell.angle_gamma   90.00
#
_symmetry.space_group_name_H-M   'P 1'
#
loop_
_entity.id
_entity.type
_entity.pdbx_description
1 polymer ?
#
loop_
_entity_poly.entity_id
_entity_poly.type
_entity_poly.pdbx_seq_one_letter_code
_entity_poly.pdbx_strand_id
1 'polypeptide(L)'
;MISVRTLGSLSAVVLVAMMPLSVAMAQPGGGANPCATPAGANNPNCDEHGTFNPSGAGLPEPEEPEPGTLEDLVRIYAPSGAAGVYEAVAADFGPPPTAEGVDGTVEVVNSASGVPSEGCGPLTGFNYGAIAVVDRGGCQFATKVANAEAAGAVAVIVVNDVATAPIVMGAAVDSAGITSVMVSQADGAAIKAGLPADGTVGLIPDVILLPNLVTVHLPSIAAGVYGATGAAFGPSPTQAGATGALVVVNDATDQYYQGCETLFGFPAGAIAVIERGTCPFVQKVGNAQQAGAIAAIVINNVEGAPITMGGSSDDVTIPSVMVSQADGATIVAGLEAEGTVGLNPDLGEPITLPNLLAVDPPSSAAGVYGVTGAAFGPATTESGVSGELALVNDGSGNPTLGCDPLVGFPATAIAVVDRGVCPFVQKVANAQAAGAVAVIVVNNIAGNPINLGGSDPSATIPSGMISLADGAALKAGLPATGTFSSNPNAPTEP
;
A
#
# COMPACT_ATOMS: atom_id res chain seq x y z
N MET A 1 -0.09 -8.33 -2.31
CA MET A 1 1.13 -9.10 -2.02
C MET A 1 0.92 -10.04 -0.85
N ILE A 2 1.49 -11.24 -0.92
CA ILE A 2 1.49 -12.33 0.05
C ILE A 2 2.83 -13.09 -0.07
N SER A 3 3.64 -13.16 0.99
CA SER A 3 4.93 -13.88 0.97
C SER A 3 5.01 -14.92 2.09
N VAL A 4 5.33 -16.15 1.69
CA VAL A 4 5.59 -17.32 2.55
C VAL A 4 7.11 -17.60 2.53
N ARG A 5 7.72 -17.80 3.70
CA ARG A 5 9.19 -17.79 3.92
C ARG A 5 9.51 -18.69 5.14
N THR A 6 10.68 -19.32 5.33
CA THR A 6 11.98 -19.41 4.63
C THR A 6 12.72 -20.70 5.12
N LEU A 7 14.00 -21.07 4.89
CA LEU A 7 15.23 -20.49 4.30
C LEU A 7 16.14 -21.67 3.82
N GLY A 8 17.43 -21.40 3.52
CA GLY A 8 18.52 -22.37 3.36
C GLY A 8 19.87 -21.70 3.70
N SER A 9 21.06 -22.28 3.58
CA SER A 9 21.54 -23.61 3.20
C SER A 9 23.05 -23.68 3.54
N LEU A 10 23.71 -24.84 3.44
CA LEU A 10 25.12 -24.91 2.98
C LEU A 10 25.54 -26.35 2.66
N SER A 11 26.27 -26.54 1.56
CA SER A 11 26.72 -27.85 1.06
C SER A 11 28.25 -27.92 0.94
N ALA A 12 28.82 -29.08 1.23
CA ALA A 12 30.19 -29.42 0.85
C ALA A 12 30.30 -30.92 0.52
N VAL A 13 30.93 -31.26 -0.61
CA VAL A 13 31.17 -32.62 -1.09
C VAL A 13 32.66 -32.79 -1.38
N VAL A 14 33.28 -33.87 -0.89
CA VAL A 14 34.43 -34.55 -1.55
C VAL A 14 34.65 -35.94 -0.93
N LEU A 15 35.36 -36.80 -1.66
CA LEU A 15 35.45 -38.25 -1.49
C LEU A 15 36.76 -38.72 -0.81
N VAL A 16 36.78 -40.01 -0.42
CA VAL A 16 37.93 -40.94 -0.20
C VAL A 16 38.11 -41.41 1.26
N ALA A 17 38.44 -42.69 1.42
CA ALA A 17 38.52 -43.41 2.70
C ALA A 17 39.92 -44.02 2.94
N MET A 18 40.27 -44.31 4.21
CA MET A 18 41.07 -45.51 4.59
C MET A 18 41.21 -45.73 6.11
N MET A 19 40.66 -46.86 6.60
CA MET A 19 41.12 -47.80 7.66
C MET A 19 41.59 -47.35 9.08
N PRO A 20 41.55 -48.27 10.10
CA PRO A 20 41.65 -47.93 11.53
C PRO A 20 42.85 -48.54 12.30
N LEU A 21 43.10 -48.06 13.54
CA LEU A 21 43.79 -48.66 14.72
C LEU A 21 44.11 -47.52 15.72
N SER A 22 44.30 -47.65 17.05
CA SER A 22 43.91 -48.63 18.08
C SER A 22 44.40 -48.16 19.48
N VAL A 23 43.84 -48.72 20.57
CA VAL A 23 44.47 -48.88 21.92
C VAL A 23 44.78 -47.60 22.76
N ALA A 24 44.60 -47.55 24.09
CA ALA A 24 43.78 -48.34 25.03
C ALA A 24 43.65 -47.67 26.42
N MET A 25 42.58 -48.04 27.14
CA MET A 25 42.46 -48.31 28.60
C MET A 25 43.24 -47.47 29.64
N ALA A 26 42.49 -46.77 30.52
CA ALA A 26 42.79 -46.70 31.96
C ALA A 26 41.52 -46.42 32.82
N GLN A 27 41.32 -47.24 33.84
CA GLN A 27 40.44 -47.07 35.01
C GLN A 27 41.24 -47.59 36.23
N PRO A 28 40.94 -47.27 37.52
CA PRO A 28 39.58 -47.08 38.07
C PRO A 28 39.41 -45.96 39.12
N GLY A 29 38.17 -45.76 39.57
CA GLY A 29 37.82 -45.00 40.77
C GLY A 29 36.32 -45.14 41.07
N GLY A 30 35.96 -45.68 42.23
CA GLY A 30 34.56 -45.95 42.58
C GLY A 30 33.85 -44.79 43.29
N GLY A 31 32.64 -44.47 42.86
CA GLY A 31 31.71 -43.57 43.54
C GLY A 31 30.34 -44.22 43.69
N ALA A 32 29.59 -43.88 44.75
CA ALA A 32 28.22 -44.33 44.92
C ALA A 32 27.28 -43.59 43.95
N ASN A 33 26.23 -44.27 43.45
CA ASN A 33 25.25 -43.64 42.57
C ASN A 33 24.37 -42.64 43.37
N PRO A 34 24.39 -41.33 43.05
CA PRO A 34 23.64 -40.30 43.78
C PRO A 34 22.12 -40.25 43.48
N CYS A 35 21.64 -41.03 42.52
CA CYS A 35 20.24 -41.01 42.06
C CYS A 35 19.34 -42.08 42.71
N ALA A 36 19.88 -42.94 43.59
CA ALA A 36 19.11 -43.99 44.25
C ALA A 36 18.54 -43.52 45.61
N THR A 37 17.21 -43.46 45.74
CA THR A 37 16.51 -43.20 47.02
C THR A 37 15.70 -44.43 47.48
N PRO A 38 15.52 -44.69 48.79
CA PRO A 38 14.87 -45.92 49.27
C PRO A 38 13.34 -46.00 49.11
N ALA A 39 12.70 -45.06 48.41
CA ALA A 39 11.25 -44.86 48.46
C ALA A 39 10.55 -44.65 47.10
N GLY A 40 11.25 -44.86 45.98
CA GLY A 40 10.63 -44.84 44.65
C GLY A 40 10.20 -43.46 44.12
N ALA A 41 10.76 -42.38 44.65
CA ALA A 41 10.65 -41.04 44.10
C ALA A 41 11.96 -40.66 43.40
N ASN A 42 11.86 -40.18 42.16
CA ASN A 42 13.02 -39.73 41.38
C ASN A 42 13.63 -38.47 41.99
N ASN A 43 14.96 -38.39 42.02
CA ASN A 43 15.69 -37.19 42.39
C ASN A 43 15.59 -36.18 41.24
N PRO A 44 15.03 -34.96 41.43
CA PRO A 44 14.82 -34.00 40.34
C PRO A 44 16.13 -33.44 39.75
N ASN A 45 17.26 -33.70 40.39
CA ASN A 45 18.60 -33.36 39.91
C ASN A 45 19.27 -34.51 39.13
N CYS A 46 18.51 -35.54 38.71
CA CYS A 46 18.99 -36.65 37.90
C CYS A 46 18.23 -36.83 36.59
N ASP A 47 18.95 -37.22 35.55
CA ASP A 47 18.41 -37.56 34.22
C ASP A 47 17.84 -39.00 34.14
N GLU A 48 17.24 -39.35 33.01
CA GLU A 48 16.72 -40.71 32.74
C GLU A 48 17.81 -41.78 32.53
N HIS A 49 19.09 -41.41 32.63
CA HIS A 49 20.24 -42.30 32.53
C HIS A 49 21.02 -42.43 33.86
N GLY A 50 20.58 -41.72 34.91
CA GLY A 50 21.11 -41.82 36.27
C GLY A 50 22.37 -40.98 36.54
N THR A 51 22.61 -39.90 35.80
CA THR A 51 23.66 -38.91 36.12
C THR A 51 23.09 -37.75 36.97
N PHE A 52 23.92 -37.01 37.71
CA PHE A 52 23.47 -36.03 38.71
C PHE A 52 24.10 -34.64 38.51
N ASN A 53 23.25 -33.61 38.52
CA ASN A 53 23.63 -32.21 38.30
C ASN A 53 23.48 -31.38 39.60
N PRO A 54 24.54 -30.73 40.12
CA PRO A 54 24.49 -30.01 41.40
C PRO A 54 23.93 -28.58 41.32
N SER A 55 23.75 -27.96 40.14
CA SER A 55 23.36 -26.54 40.02
C SER A 55 21.87 -26.36 39.70
N GLY A 56 21.02 -26.46 40.72
CA GLY A 56 19.58 -26.18 40.58
C GLY A 56 19.27 -24.69 40.50
N ALA A 57 19.15 -24.15 39.29
CA ALA A 57 18.65 -22.79 39.02
C ALA A 57 17.93 -22.76 37.67
N GLY A 58 16.60 -22.80 37.69
CA GLY A 58 15.78 -22.70 36.48
C GLY A 58 15.56 -21.23 36.07
N LEU A 59 16.05 -20.87 34.89
CA LEU A 59 15.49 -19.82 34.05
C LEU A 59 15.09 -20.50 32.73
N PRO A 60 13.97 -20.12 32.09
CA PRO A 60 13.66 -20.64 30.77
C PRO A 60 14.67 -20.09 29.76
N GLU A 61 15.45 -20.96 29.14
CA GLU A 61 15.96 -20.68 27.80
C GLU A 61 14.75 -20.62 26.85
N PRO A 62 14.77 -19.74 25.82
CA PRO A 62 13.75 -19.79 24.78
C PRO A 62 13.90 -21.11 24.01
N GLU A 63 12.83 -21.88 23.91
CA GLU A 63 12.81 -23.08 23.07
C GLU A 63 13.02 -22.65 21.61
N GLU A 64 14.06 -23.20 20.94
CA GLU A 64 14.10 -23.14 19.47
C GLU A 64 12.94 -24.00 18.94
N PRO A 65 12.12 -23.49 18.01
CA PRO A 65 10.96 -24.22 17.51
C PRO A 65 11.39 -25.44 16.67
N GLU A 66 10.77 -26.59 16.94
CA GLU A 66 10.94 -27.83 16.18
C GLU A 66 10.62 -27.59 14.69
N PRO A 67 11.48 -28.03 13.74
CA PRO A 67 11.31 -27.73 12.32
C PRO A 67 10.24 -28.62 11.67
N GLY A 68 8.95 -28.29 11.83
CA GLY A 68 7.88 -29.15 11.29
C GLY A 68 6.44 -28.66 11.20
N THR A 69 6.04 -27.46 11.65
CA THR A 69 4.64 -26.99 11.56
C THR A 69 4.41 -25.90 10.51
N LEU A 70 3.26 -25.96 9.83
CA LEU A 70 2.87 -25.10 8.71
C LEU A 70 1.86 -24.04 9.17
N GLU A 71 2.33 -23.05 9.93
CA GLU A 71 1.44 -22.06 10.58
C GLU A 71 1.26 -20.77 9.74
N ASP A 72 2.24 -20.36 8.93
CA ASP A 72 2.22 -19.08 8.19
C ASP A 72 1.96 -19.22 6.66
N LEU A 73 0.95 -20.00 6.24
CA LEU A 73 0.68 -20.24 4.80
C LEU A 73 -0.10 -19.13 4.06
N VAL A 74 -0.78 -18.22 4.76
CA VAL A 74 -1.42 -17.03 4.14
C VAL A 74 -1.02 -15.78 4.92
N ARG A 75 -0.63 -14.72 4.20
CA ARG A 75 -0.24 -13.43 4.81
C ARG A 75 -0.69 -12.27 3.94
N ILE A 76 -1.71 -11.53 4.34
CA ILE A 76 -2.19 -10.36 3.60
C ILE A 76 -1.51 -9.09 4.13
N TYR A 77 -1.04 -8.25 3.21
CA TYR A 77 -0.27 -7.04 3.51
C TYR A 77 -1.13 -5.76 3.43
N ALA A 78 -2.18 -5.77 2.62
CA ALA A 78 -3.12 -4.67 2.41
C ALA A 78 -4.44 -5.23 1.83
N PRO A 79 -5.59 -4.56 2.00
CA PRO A 79 -5.82 -3.34 2.80
C PRO A 79 -5.66 -3.61 4.31
N SER A 80 -5.50 -2.56 5.11
CA SER A 80 -5.22 -2.68 6.56
C SER A 80 -6.30 -3.42 7.34
N GLY A 81 -7.57 -3.37 6.91
CA GLY A 81 -8.66 -4.14 7.52
C GLY A 81 -8.56 -5.65 7.33
N ALA A 82 -7.81 -6.11 6.32
CA ALA A 82 -7.55 -7.53 6.02
C ALA A 82 -6.08 -7.91 6.27
N ALA A 83 -5.25 -7.01 6.80
CA ALA A 83 -3.82 -7.23 6.95
C ALA A 83 -3.53 -8.15 8.16
N GLY A 84 -2.76 -9.21 7.95
CA GLY A 84 -2.48 -10.22 8.96
C GLY A 84 -1.73 -11.42 8.40
N VAL A 85 -1.26 -12.28 9.31
CA VAL A 85 -0.85 -13.66 9.01
C VAL A 85 -2.01 -14.56 9.45
N TYR A 86 -2.30 -15.59 8.65
CA TYR A 86 -3.45 -16.45 8.83
C TYR A 86 -3.03 -17.92 8.67
N GLU A 87 -3.36 -18.73 9.68
CA GLU A 87 -3.20 -20.18 9.61
C GLU A 87 -4.00 -20.75 8.42
N ALA A 88 -3.32 -21.54 7.59
CA ALA A 88 -3.96 -22.20 6.47
C ALA A 88 -3.40 -23.60 6.24
N VAL A 89 -4.21 -24.48 5.65
CA VAL A 89 -3.81 -25.84 5.28
C VAL A 89 -3.86 -25.99 3.77
N ALA A 90 -2.78 -26.50 3.17
CA ALA A 90 -2.69 -26.73 1.73
C ALA A 90 -3.68 -27.79 1.22
N ALA A 91 -4.03 -27.70 -0.06
CA ALA A 91 -4.71 -28.77 -0.77
C ALA A 91 -3.79 -29.99 -0.99
N ASP A 92 -4.40 -31.17 -1.06
CA ASP A 92 -3.79 -32.42 -1.53
C ASP A 92 -3.96 -32.58 -3.06
N PHE A 93 -4.06 -31.45 -3.78
CA PHE A 93 -4.21 -31.38 -5.23
C PHE A 93 -3.69 -30.06 -5.80
N GLY A 94 -3.25 -30.10 -7.06
CA GLY A 94 -2.59 -28.97 -7.72
C GLY A 94 -1.13 -28.77 -7.26
N PRO A 95 -0.46 -27.68 -7.66
CA PRO A 95 0.88 -27.38 -7.17
C PRO A 95 0.83 -27.05 -5.67
N PRO A 96 1.70 -27.67 -4.83
CA PRO A 96 1.80 -27.31 -3.42
C PRO A 96 2.42 -25.90 -3.26
N PRO A 97 2.14 -25.19 -2.15
CA PRO A 97 2.82 -23.93 -1.84
C PRO A 97 4.35 -24.07 -1.86
N THR A 98 5.03 -23.18 -2.61
CA THR A 98 6.49 -23.14 -2.71
C THR A 98 7.06 -21.99 -1.89
N ALA A 99 8.38 -22.03 -1.63
CA ALA A 99 9.09 -20.93 -0.96
C ALA A 99 9.27 -19.66 -1.84
N GLU A 100 8.85 -19.71 -3.10
CA GLU A 100 8.72 -18.53 -3.97
C GLU A 100 7.38 -17.82 -3.74
N GLY A 101 6.37 -18.53 -3.22
CA GLY A 101 5.02 -18.02 -2.98
C GLY A 101 4.18 -17.88 -4.26
N VAL A 102 3.01 -17.26 -4.11
CA VAL A 102 2.23 -16.72 -5.23
C VAL A 102 1.71 -15.35 -4.82
N ASP A 103 2.19 -14.32 -5.49
CA ASP A 103 1.79 -12.93 -5.27
C ASP A 103 0.64 -12.51 -6.20
N GLY A 104 -0.27 -11.67 -5.69
CA GLY A 104 -1.40 -11.12 -6.45
C GLY A 104 -2.24 -10.10 -5.66
N THR A 105 -3.28 -9.57 -6.31
CA THR A 105 -4.44 -8.95 -5.64
C THR A 105 -5.28 -10.04 -4.96
N VAL A 106 -6.16 -9.68 -4.02
CA VAL A 106 -6.99 -10.66 -3.29
C VAL A 106 -8.45 -10.27 -3.46
N GLU A 107 -9.25 -11.14 -4.08
CA GLU A 107 -10.58 -10.79 -4.58
C GLU A 107 -11.62 -11.85 -4.17
N VAL A 108 -12.74 -11.41 -3.58
CA VAL A 108 -13.86 -12.31 -3.24
C VAL A 108 -14.62 -12.65 -4.51
N VAL A 109 -14.75 -13.95 -4.82
CA VAL A 109 -15.33 -14.36 -6.09
C VAL A 109 -16.82 -14.06 -6.20
N ASN A 110 -17.27 -13.83 -7.43
CA ASN A 110 -18.67 -13.63 -7.78
C ASN A 110 -19.04 -14.57 -8.94
N SER A 111 -19.42 -15.81 -8.62
CA SER A 111 -19.87 -16.80 -9.60
C SER A 111 -21.37 -16.72 -9.88
N ALA A 112 -21.75 -17.11 -11.10
CA ALA A 112 -23.15 -17.23 -11.53
C ALA A 112 -23.87 -18.44 -10.89
N SER A 113 -23.97 -18.46 -9.56
CA SER A 113 -24.52 -19.54 -8.72
C SER A 113 -25.48 -19.00 -7.65
N GLY A 114 -26.19 -19.89 -6.95
CA GLY A 114 -27.17 -19.52 -5.91
C GLY A 114 -26.56 -18.78 -4.71
N VAL A 115 -25.27 -19.00 -4.44
CA VAL A 115 -24.43 -18.16 -3.57
C VAL A 115 -23.23 -17.73 -4.42
N PRO A 116 -22.98 -16.41 -4.64
CA PRO A 116 -21.91 -15.98 -5.54
C PRO A 116 -20.48 -16.22 -5.02
N SER A 117 -20.26 -16.17 -3.70
CA SER A 117 -18.94 -16.37 -3.09
C SER A 117 -18.48 -17.83 -3.08
N GLU A 118 -19.35 -18.79 -3.41
CA GLU A 118 -18.99 -20.21 -3.43
C GLU A 118 -18.17 -20.64 -4.66
N GLY A 119 -18.03 -19.82 -5.71
CA GLY A 119 -17.23 -20.15 -6.89
C GLY A 119 -17.71 -21.40 -7.65
N CYS A 120 -18.99 -21.78 -7.52
CA CYS A 120 -19.52 -23.04 -8.05
C CYS A 120 -20.05 -22.97 -9.50
N GLY A 121 -19.91 -21.82 -10.15
CA GLY A 121 -20.05 -21.63 -11.59
C GLY A 121 -18.97 -20.71 -12.12
N PRO A 122 -19.01 -20.32 -13.41
CA PRO A 122 -18.07 -19.34 -13.97
C PRO A 122 -18.06 -18.04 -13.15
N LEU A 123 -16.87 -17.51 -12.88
CA LEU A 123 -16.70 -16.24 -12.18
C LEU A 123 -17.03 -15.07 -13.12
N THR A 124 -17.47 -13.95 -12.55
CA THR A 124 -17.82 -12.73 -13.27
C THR A 124 -17.26 -11.51 -12.53
N GLY A 125 -16.66 -10.57 -13.27
CA GLY A 125 -16.03 -9.37 -12.67
C GLY A 125 -14.73 -9.64 -11.88
N PHE A 126 -14.15 -10.82 -12.04
CA PHE A 126 -12.88 -11.22 -11.40
C PHE A 126 -11.69 -10.79 -12.28
N ASN A 127 -10.61 -10.27 -11.69
CA ASN A 127 -9.45 -9.80 -12.45
C ASN A 127 -8.44 -10.93 -12.75
N TYR A 128 -7.90 -10.91 -13.97
CA TYR A 128 -6.85 -11.84 -14.37
C TYR A 128 -5.55 -11.54 -13.59
N GLY A 129 -4.95 -12.55 -12.96
CA GLY A 129 -3.78 -12.39 -12.08
C GLY A 129 -4.10 -12.30 -10.58
N ALA A 130 -5.38 -12.33 -10.19
CA ALA A 130 -5.79 -12.23 -8.79
C ALA A 130 -5.73 -13.58 -8.03
N ILE A 131 -5.71 -13.50 -6.70
CA ILE A 131 -5.89 -14.62 -5.78
C ILE A 131 -7.36 -14.66 -5.37
N ALA A 132 -8.03 -15.77 -5.68
CA ALA A 132 -9.46 -15.93 -5.45
C ALA A 132 -9.77 -16.31 -4.00
N VAL A 133 -10.60 -15.51 -3.31
CA VAL A 133 -11.20 -15.88 -2.01
C VAL A 133 -12.55 -16.51 -2.26
N VAL A 134 -12.70 -17.79 -1.88
CA VAL A 134 -13.88 -18.61 -2.18
C VAL A 134 -14.45 -19.25 -0.92
N ASP A 135 -15.75 -19.11 -0.69
CA ASP A 135 -16.43 -19.79 0.41
C ASP A 135 -16.61 -21.28 0.14
N ARG A 136 -16.36 -22.11 1.15
CA ARG A 136 -16.75 -23.52 1.16
C ARG A 136 -18.28 -23.64 1.17
N GLY A 137 -18.81 -24.66 0.48
CA GLY A 137 -20.25 -24.84 0.21
C GLY A 137 -20.50 -25.20 -1.26
N GLY A 138 -21.75 -25.50 -1.64
CA GLY A 138 -22.25 -25.67 -3.02
C GLY A 138 -21.68 -26.81 -3.91
N CYS A 139 -20.37 -27.01 -3.93
CA CYS A 139 -19.63 -27.86 -4.89
C CYS A 139 -18.29 -28.34 -4.31
N GLN A 140 -17.57 -29.21 -5.05
CA GLN A 140 -16.27 -29.76 -4.62
C GLN A 140 -15.15 -28.71 -4.69
N PHE A 141 -14.12 -28.85 -3.85
CA PHE A 141 -12.96 -27.94 -3.82
C PHE A 141 -12.28 -27.82 -5.19
N ALA A 142 -12.02 -28.94 -5.88
CA ALA A 142 -11.45 -28.92 -7.23
C ALA A 142 -12.30 -28.14 -8.24
N THR A 143 -13.63 -28.14 -8.11
CA THR A 143 -14.54 -27.34 -8.96
C THR A 143 -14.37 -25.84 -8.70
N LYS A 144 -14.23 -25.43 -7.43
CA LYS A 144 -13.98 -24.03 -7.05
C LYS A 144 -12.67 -23.51 -7.63
N VAL A 145 -11.60 -24.29 -7.46
CA VAL A 145 -10.26 -23.91 -7.93
C VAL A 145 -10.22 -23.88 -9.46
N ALA A 146 -10.80 -24.88 -10.15
CA ALA A 146 -10.88 -24.88 -11.61
C ALA A 146 -11.72 -23.72 -12.20
N ASN A 147 -12.80 -23.29 -11.52
CA ASN A 147 -13.57 -22.11 -11.93
C ASN A 147 -12.78 -20.80 -11.74
N ALA A 148 -11.97 -20.70 -10.68
CA ALA A 148 -11.08 -19.57 -10.46
C ALA A 148 -9.92 -19.53 -11.46
N GLU A 149 -9.27 -20.68 -11.71
CA GLU A 149 -8.23 -20.86 -12.72
C GLU A 149 -8.74 -20.48 -14.13
N ALA A 150 -9.96 -20.94 -14.49
CA ALA A 150 -10.60 -20.58 -15.76
C ALA A 150 -10.98 -19.09 -15.87
N ALA A 151 -11.06 -18.36 -14.75
CA ALA A 151 -11.21 -16.91 -14.71
C ALA A 151 -9.87 -16.15 -14.69
N GLY A 152 -8.74 -16.85 -14.64
CA GLY A 152 -7.40 -16.25 -14.59
C GLY A 152 -6.82 -16.05 -13.20
N ALA A 153 -7.33 -16.73 -12.17
CA ALA A 153 -6.73 -16.69 -10.84
C ALA A 153 -5.34 -17.36 -10.84
N VAL A 154 -4.42 -16.88 -9.99
CA VAL A 154 -3.07 -17.46 -9.82
C VAL A 154 -2.94 -18.35 -8.58
N ALA A 155 -3.82 -18.16 -7.60
CA ALA A 155 -3.97 -19.02 -6.42
C ALA A 155 -5.38 -18.88 -5.84
N VAL A 156 -5.75 -19.77 -4.90
CA VAL A 156 -7.08 -19.78 -4.26
C VAL A 156 -6.99 -19.94 -2.74
N ILE A 157 -7.62 -19.01 -2.02
CA ILE A 157 -7.86 -19.07 -0.57
C ILE A 157 -9.30 -19.54 -0.35
N VAL A 158 -9.48 -20.73 0.20
CA VAL A 158 -10.80 -21.28 0.54
C VAL A 158 -11.14 -20.96 1.99
N VAL A 159 -12.28 -20.32 2.22
CA VAL A 159 -12.80 -20.02 3.57
C VAL A 159 -13.62 -21.19 4.08
N ASN A 160 -13.32 -21.69 5.28
CA ASN A 160 -14.09 -22.78 5.89
C ASN A 160 -15.53 -22.35 6.25
N ASP A 161 -16.51 -23.21 5.97
CA ASP A 161 -17.94 -22.97 6.21
C ASP A 161 -18.40 -23.32 7.64
N VAL A 162 -17.52 -23.95 8.42
CA VAL A 162 -17.74 -24.35 9.81
C VAL A 162 -16.68 -23.76 10.74
N ALA A 163 -17.07 -23.48 11.98
CA ALA A 163 -16.19 -23.01 13.06
C ALA A 163 -15.30 -24.15 13.61
N THR A 164 -14.49 -24.75 12.75
CA THR A 164 -13.45 -25.73 13.09
C THR A 164 -12.11 -25.29 12.52
N ALA A 165 -11.03 -25.94 12.98
CA ALA A 165 -9.74 -25.87 12.28
C ALA A 165 -9.90 -26.17 10.78
N PRO A 166 -9.04 -25.59 9.91
CA PRO A 166 -9.01 -25.90 8.49
C PRO A 166 -8.77 -27.39 8.24
N ILE A 167 -9.17 -27.87 7.05
CA ILE A 167 -8.98 -29.26 6.62
C ILE A 167 -8.14 -29.32 5.36
N VAL A 168 -7.35 -30.38 5.22
CA VAL A 168 -6.68 -30.71 3.96
C VAL A 168 -7.74 -30.89 2.88
N MET A 169 -7.68 -30.07 1.83
CA MET A 169 -8.64 -30.15 0.74
C MET A 169 -8.24 -31.27 -0.22
N GLY A 170 -8.97 -32.38 -0.20
CA GLY A 170 -8.82 -33.46 -1.19
C GLY A 170 -9.66 -33.22 -2.45
N ALA A 171 -9.22 -33.80 -3.57
CA ALA A 171 -9.95 -33.84 -4.84
C ALA A 171 -10.38 -35.26 -5.22
N ALA A 172 -11.42 -35.37 -6.04
CA ALA A 172 -11.84 -36.63 -6.65
C ALA A 172 -11.31 -36.83 -8.09
N VAL A 173 -10.61 -35.82 -8.64
CA VAL A 173 -10.04 -35.78 -9.99
C VAL A 173 -8.78 -34.91 -10.01
N ASP A 174 -7.80 -35.29 -10.82
CA ASP A 174 -6.66 -34.44 -11.18
C ASP A 174 -7.11 -33.29 -12.11
N SER A 175 -6.52 -32.10 -12.11
CA SER A 175 -5.68 -31.43 -11.10
C SER A 175 -5.71 -29.94 -11.44
N ALA A 176 -6.00 -29.06 -10.47
CA ALA A 176 -5.93 -27.62 -10.74
C ALA A 176 -4.49 -27.18 -11.00
N GLY A 177 -4.27 -26.27 -11.95
CA GLY A 177 -2.95 -25.74 -12.30
C GLY A 177 -2.40 -24.70 -11.32
N ILE A 178 -3.20 -24.30 -10.33
CA ILE A 178 -2.89 -23.20 -9.39
C ILE A 178 -2.94 -23.64 -7.92
N THR A 179 -2.10 -23.01 -7.11
CA THR A 179 -1.93 -23.33 -5.69
C THR A 179 -3.20 -23.00 -4.91
N SER A 180 -3.62 -23.88 -3.98
CA SER A 180 -4.77 -23.60 -3.12
C SER A 180 -4.58 -24.02 -1.67
N VAL A 181 -5.16 -23.22 -0.77
CA VAL A 181 -5.05 -23.33 0.70
C VAL A 181 -6.41 -23.03 1.36
N MET A 182 -6.67 -23.58 2.54
CA MET A 182 -7.88 -23.32 3.33
C MET A 182 -7.56 -22.58 4.62
N VAL A 183 -8.24 -21.45 4.88
CA VAL A 183 -8.21 -20.69 6.15
C VAL A 183 -9.43 -21.01 7.01
N SER A 184 -9.41 -20.65 8.30
CA SER A 184 -10.57 -20.88 9.19
C SER A 184 -11.77 -19.99 8.82
N GLN A 185 -12.94 -20.29 9.39
CA GLN A 185 -14.13 -19.45 9.25
C GLN A 185 -13.92 -18.03 9.82
N ALA A 186 -13.16 -17.90 10.92
CA ALA A 186 -12.92 -16.61 11.56
C ALA A 186 -11.95 -15.75 10.73
N ASP A 187 -10.87 -16.37 10.24
CA ASP A 187 -9.86 -15.72 9.41
C ASP A 187 -10.45 -15.30 8.07
N GLY A 188 -11.17 -16.20 7.40
CA GLY A 188 -11.87 -15.88 6.17
C GLY A 188 -12.98 -14.82 6.34
N ALA A 189 -13.58 -14.70 7.52
CA ALA A 189 -14.49 -13.60 7.83
C ALA A 189 -13.72 -12.28 8.01
N ALA A 190 -12.57 -12.27 8.68
CA ALA A 190 -11.72 -11.09 8.83
C ALA A 190 -11.18 -10.60 7.47
N ILE A 191 -10.65 -11.52 6.65
CA ILE A 191 -10.18 -11.25 5.27
C ILE A 191 -11.31 -10.59 4.46
N LYS A 192 -12.49 -11.21 4.38
CA LYS A 192 -13.62 -10.69 3.59
C LYS A 192 -14.24 -9.40 4.15
N ALA A 193 -14.13 -9.15 5.45
CA ALA A 193 -14.60 -7.91 6.06
C ALA A 193 -13.61 -6.75 5.89
N GLY A 194 -12.32 -7.05 5.70
CA GLY A 194 -11.28 -6.07 5.45
C GLY A 194 -11.10 -5.68 3.98
N LEU A 195 -11.45 -6.56 3.04
CA LEU A 195 -11.49 -6.28 1.61
C LEU A 195 -12.64 -5.31 1.25
N PRO A 196 -12.46 -4.40 0.27
CA PRO A 196 -13.52 -3.49 -0.17
C PRO A 196 -14.65 -4.25 -0.86
N ALA A 197 -15.87 -3.71 -0.75
CA ALA A 197 -17.11 -4.37 -1.16
C ALA A 197 -17.30 -4.55 -2.68
N ASP A 198 -16.39 -4.01 -3.49
CA ASP A 198 -16.34 -4.13 -4.95
C ASP A 198 -15.20 -5.04 -5.46
N GLY A 199 -14.41 -5.63 -4.54
CA GLY A 199 -13.28 -6.50 -4.86
C GLY A 199 -12.08 -5.77 -5.49
N THR A 200 -12.07 -4.45 -5.59
CA THR A 200 -11.01 -3.70 -6.28
C THR A 200 -10.07 -3.03 -5.28
N VAL A 201 -8.88 -3.62 -5.07
CA VAL A 201 -7.84 -3.08 -4.16
C VAL A 201 -6.68 -2.51 -4.96
N GLY A 202 -6.51 -1.19 -4.91
CA GLY A 202 -5.22 -0.56 -5.14
C GLY A 202 -4.24 -0.91 -4.00
N LEU A 203 -3.05 -1.41 -4.37
CA LEU A 203 -1.73 -0.83 -4.06
C LEU A 203 -1.74 0.26 -2.96
N ILE A 204 -0.90 0.35 -1.91
CA ILE A 204 0.36 -0.29 -1.44
C ILE A 204 0.42 -0.08 0.10
N PRO A 205 1.08 -0.90 0.94
CA PRO A 205 1.42 -0.47 2.33
C PRO A 205 2.34 0.76 2.34
N ASP A 206 2.08 1.74 3.23
CA ASP A 206 2.84 2.98 3.55
C ASP A 206 3.32 3.90 2.40
N VAL A 207 3.14 3.52 1.14
CA VAL A 207 3.87 4.09 0.00
C VAL A 207 2.95 4.76 -1.04
N ILE A 208 1.63 4.52 -1.00
CA ILE A 208 0.61 5.24 -1.82
C ILE A 208 0.45 6.72 -1.44
N LEU A 209 0.99 7.17 -0.31
CA LEU A 209 0.91 8.59 0.08
C LEU A 209 2.01 9.46 -0.56
N LEU A 210 2.81 8.88 -1.46
CA LEU A 210 3.79 9.61 -2.26
C LEU A 210 3.17 10.05 -3.61
N PRO A 211 3.38 11.31 -4.05
CA PRO A 211 2.65 11.90 -5.18
C PRO A 211 2.99 11.35 -6.58
N ASN A 212 3.98 10.47 -6.69
CA ASN A 212 4.43 9.87 -7.96
C ASN A 212 4.64 8.37 -7.78
N LEU A 213 4.66 7.64 -8.89
CA LEU A 213 4.89 6.21 -8.94
C LEU A 213 5.99 5.87 -9.95
N VAL A 214 6.72 4.80 -9.66
CA VAL A 214 7.47 4.00 -10.61
C VAL A 214 6.75 2.68 -10.75
N THR A 215 6.18 2.40 -11.92
CA THR A 215 5.59 1.09 -12.25
C THR A 215 6.61 0.30 -13.06
N VAL A 216 7.00 -0.89 -12.60
CA VAL A 216 7.82 -1.83 -13.38
C VAL A 216 6.88 -2.84 -14.03
N HIS A 217 7.08 -3.12 -15.32
CA HIS A 217 6.19 -3.98 -16.10
C HIS A 217 6.60 -5.46 -16.04
N LEU A 218 5.61 -6.35 -16.16
CA LEU A 218 5.84 -7.75 -16.50
C LEU A 218 6.55 -7.85 -17.87
N PRO A 219 7.44 -8.84 -18.09
CA PRO A 219 7.65 -10.04 -17.28
C PRO A 219 8.77 -9.94 -16.24
N SER A 220 9.16 -8.74 -15.78
CA SER A 220 10.20 -8.59 -14.76
C SER A 220 9.82 -9.27 -13.43
N ILE A 221 10.82 -9.84 -12.74
CA ILE A 221 10.68 -10.29 -11.34
C ILE A 221 10.50 -9.13 -10.35
N ALA A 222 10.78 -7.90 -10.78
CA ALA A 222 10.49 -6.67 -10.04
C ALA A 222 9.21 -5.97 -10.55
N ALA A 223 8.35 -6.66 -11.30
CA ALA A 223 7.08 -6.09 -11.75
C ALA A 223 6.19 -5.72 -10.55
N GLY A 224 5.72 -4.48 -10.53
CA GLY A 224 5.07 -3.89 -9.36
C GLY A 224 5.02 -2.37 -9.43
N VAL A 225 4.54 -1.74 -8.35
CA VAL A 225 4.38 -0.29 -8.26
C VAL A 225 5.07 0.18 -6.98
N TYR A 226 5.97 1.15 -7.15
CA TYR A 226 6.82 1.71 -6.12
C TYR A 226 6.55 3.22 -6.02
N GLY A 227 6.17 3.71 -4.85
CA GLY A 227 5.89 5.13 -4.63
C GLY A 227 7.16 5.96 -4.60
N ALA A 228 7.06 7.20 -5.10
CA ALA A 228 8.23 8.02 -5.36
C ALA A 228 7.96 9.53 -5.12
N THR A 229 8.99 10.22 -4.63
CA THR A 229 8.95 11.68 -4.39
C THR A 229 9.59 12.41 -5.57
N GLY A 230 8.94 13.44 -6.10
CA GLY A 230 9.44 14.19 -7.26
C GLY A 230 10.68 15.03 -6.97
N ALA A 231 11.31 15.53 -8.03
CA ALA A 231 12.27 16.62 -7.93
C ALA A 231 11.59 17.98 -7.67
N ALA A 232 12.34 18.91 -7.09
CA ALA A 232 11.98 20.34 -7.03
C ALA A 232 12.45 21.12 -8.28
N PHE A 233 12.86 20.42 -9.34
CA PHE A 233 13.41 20.97 -10.57
C PHE A 233 12.97 20.11 -11.78
N GLY A 234 12.91 20.74 -12.96
CA GLY A 234 12.31 20.14 -14.15
C GLY A 234 10.80 19.93 -14.04
N PRO A 235 10.17 19.28 -15.02
CA PRO A 235 8.74 18.99 -14.97
C PRO A 235 8.43 17.89 -13.95
N SER A 236 7.28 18.00 -13.28
CA SER A 236 6.69 16.86 -12.57
C SER A 236 6.37 15.72 -13.55
N PRO A 237 6.32 14.46 -13.09
CA PRO A 237 5.59 13.40 -13.77
C PRO A 237 4.14 13.80 -14.09
N THR A 238 3.48 13.06 -14.98
CA THR A 238 2.06 13.27 -15.35
C THR A 238 1.29 11.95 -15.27
N GLN A 239 -0.05 11.99 -15.27
CA GLN A 239 -0.87 10.77 -15.36
C GLN A 239 -0.63 9.94 -16.63
N ALA A 240 -0.17 10.56 -17.73
CA ALA A 240 0.18 9.84 -18.95
C ALA A 240 1.45 8.98 -18.80
N GLY A 241 2.29 9.32 -17.81
CA GLY A 241 3.57 8.67 -17.57
C GLY A 241 4.64 8.95 -18.63
N ALA A 242 5.88 8.60 -18.28
CA ALA A 242 6.97 8.40 -19.21
C ALA A 242 7.36 6.92 -19.16
N THR A 243 7.08 6.17 -20.23
CA THR A 243 7.27 4.73 -20.33
C THR A 243 8.46 4.39 -21.22
N GLY A 244 9.34 3.48 -20.77
CA GLY A 244 10.49 2.99 -21.53
C GLY A 244 11.27 1.91 -20.79
N ALA A 245 12.34 1.41 -21.41
CA ALA A 245 13.26 0.46 -20.78
C ALA A 245 13.93 1.07 -19.53
N LEU A 246 14.03 0.32 -18.44
CA LEU A 246 14.73 0.72 -17.23
C LEU A 246 16.20 0.35 -17.36
N VAL A 247 17.08 1.36 -17.40
CA VAL A 247 18.51 1.17 -17.63
C VAL A 247 19.31 1.88 -16.54
N VAL A 248 20.13 1.13 -15.81
CA VAL A 248 21.10 1.72 -14.88
C VAL A 248 22.15 2.50 -15.66
N VAL A 249 22.38 3.75 -15.22
CA VAL A 249 23.33 4.64 -15.86
C VAL A 249 24.78 4.16 -15.68
N ASN A 250 25.65 4.56 -16.59
CA ASN A 250 27.07 4.22 -16.58
C ASN A 250 27.87 5.51 -16.85
N ASP A 251 28.50 6.08 -15.82
CA ASP A 251 29.36 7.26 -15.95
C ASP A 251 30.87 6.93 -16.07
N ALA A 252 31.20 5.64 -16.18
CA ALA A 252 32.56 5.10 -16.27
C ALA A 252 33.53 5.51 -15.13
N THR A 253 33.02 5.97 -13.99
CA THR A 253 33.82 6.22 -12.76
C THR A 253 33.92 4.96 -11.89
N ASP A 254 34.76 4.96 -10.85
CA ASP A 254 34.75 3.90 -9.83
C ASP A 254 33.42 3.79 -9.05
N GLN A 255 32.47 4.72 -9.26
CA GLN A 255 31.10 4.66 -8.76
C GLN A 255 30.06 4.74 -9.91
N TYR A 256 30.36 4.04 -11.02
CA TYR A 256 29.60 3.79 -12.27
C TYR A 256 28.13 4.26 -12.33
N TYR A 257 27.31 3.92 -11.34
CA TYR A 257 25.86 4.09 -11.36
C TYR A 257 25.37 5.44 -10.82
N GLN A 258 26.28 6.33 -10.42
CA GLN A 258 25.90 7.63 -9.86
C GLN A 258 25.58 8.70 -10.91
N GLY A 259 25.96 8.53 -12.18
CA GLY A 259 25.64 9.50 -13.24
C GLY A 259 26.27 10.88 -13.04
N CYS A 260 27.42 10.96 -12.39
CA CYS A 260 28.09 12.22 -12.07
C CYS A 260 28.86 12.80 -13.27
N GLU A 261 29.44 11.93 -14.10
CA GLU A 261 30.06 12.28 -15.38
C GLU A 261 29.14 11.94 -16.56
N THR A 262 29.60 12.22 -17.80
CA THR A 262 28.90 11.87 -19.04
C THR A 262 28.57 10.38 -19.10
N LEU A 263 27.34 10.02 -19.49
CA LEU A 263 26.94 8.62 -19.55
C LEU A 263 27.43 7.91 -20.82
N PHE A 264 27.84 6.65 -20.68
CA PHE A 264 28.34 5.79 -21.75
C PHE A 264 27.36 4.66 -22.08
N GLY A 265 27.04 4.50 -23.37
CA GLY A 265 26.23 3.38 -23.87
C GLY A 265 24.74 3.43 -23.53
N PHE A 266 24.26 4.50 -22.89
CA PHE A 266 22.86 4.66 -22.53
C PHE A 266 21.96 4.75 -23.79
N PRO A 267 20.86 3.97 -23.89
CA PRO A 267 19.97 4.01 -25.04
C PRO A 267 18.98 5.18 -24.95
N ALA A 268 18.95 6.02 -25.98
CA ALA A 268 17.97 7.10 -26.08
C ALA A 268 16.54 6.56 -26.11
N GLY A 269 15.64 7.18 -25.34
CA GLY A 269 14.27 6.70 -25.12
C GLY A 269 14.07 5.85 -23.86
N ALA A 270 15.14 5.50 -23.13
CA ALA A 270 15.06 4.76 -21.88
C ALA A 270 14.87 5.67 -20.65
N ILE A 271 14.53 5.04 -19.52
CA ILE A 271 14.43 5.66 -18.20
C ILE A 271 15.72 5.38 -17.44
N ALA A 272 16.38 6.44 -16.97
CA ALA A 272 17.66 6.36 -16.30
C ALA A 272 17.48 5.98 -14.83
N VAL A 273 18.01 4.81 -14.42
CA VAL A 273 18.09 4.39 -13.01
C VAL A 273 19.45 4.81 -12.46
N ILE A 274 19.46 5.61 -11.38
CA ILE A 274 20.65 6.31 -10.89
C ILE A 274 20.80 6.14 -9.38
N GLU A 275 21.99 5.83 -8.89
CA GLU A 275 22.26 5.83 -7.44
C GLU A 275 22.43 7.26 -6.89
N ARG A 276 21.78 7.57 -5.76
CA ARG A 276 22.13 8.74 -4.95
C ARG A 276 23.56 8.60 -4.43
N GLY A 277 24.32 9.68 -4.46
CA GLY A 277 25.75 9.64 -4.13
C GLY A 277 26.39 11.03 -4.04
N THR A 278 27.57 11.18 -4.64
CA THR A 278 28.48 12.31 -4.38
C THR A 278 28.09 13.63 -5.08
N CYS A 279 27.58 13.57 -6.32
CA CYS A 279 27.17 14.75 -7.09
C CYS A 279 25.71 15.18 -6.86
N PRO A 280 25.35 16.45 -7.15
CA PRO A 280 23.98 16.97 -6.99
C PRO A 280 22.94 16.32 -7.91
N PHE A 281 21.68 16.26 -7.46
CA PHE A 281 20.57 15.67 -8.22
C PHE A 281 20.37 16.28 -9.61
N VAL A 282 20.47 17.60 -9.74
CA VAL A 282 20.36 18.32 -11.03
C VAL A 282 21.41 17.83 -12.03
N GLN A 283 22.65 17.57 -11.59
CA GLN A 283 23.73 17.07 -12.45
C GLN A 283 23.42 15.64 -12.93
N LYS A 284 22.95 14.77 -12.02
CA LYS A 284 22.56 13.38 -12.33
C LYS A 284 21.49 13.32 -13.42
N VAL A 285 20.40 14.08 -13.25
CA VAL A 285 19.27 14.11 -14.19
C VAL A 285 19.65 14.82 -15.49
N GLY A 286 20.43 15.91 -15.42
CA GLY A 286 20.96 16.60 -16.60
C GLY A 286 21.89 15.73 -17.46
N ASN A 287 22.71 14.87 -16.84
CA ASN A 287 23.56 13.92 -17.56
C ASN A 287 22.72 12.79 -18.21
N ALA A 288 21.71 12.28 -17.51
CA ALA A 288 20.75 11.33 -18.09
C ALA A 288 19.99 11.91 -19.30
N GLN A 289 19.52 13.15 -19.19
CA GLN A 289 18.85 13.86 -20.28
C GLN A 289 19.77 14.06 -21.49
N GLN A 290 21.03 14.46 -21.29
CA GLN A 290 22.02 14.60 -22.36
C GLN A 290 22.32 13.26 -23.06
N ALA A 291 22.19 12.14 -22.35
CA ALA A 291 22.30 10.79 -22.89
C ALA A 291 21.02 10.30 -23.59
N GLY A 292 19.96 11.11 -23.63
CA GLY A 292 18.69 10.80 -24.29
C GLY A 292 17.66 10.06 -23.43
N ALA A 293 17.81 10.07 -22.10
CA ALA A 293 16.77 9.55 -21.21
C ALA A 293 15.47 10.37 -21.31
N ILE A 294 14.32 9.71 -21.14
CA ILE A 294 12.99 10.36 -21.13
C ILE A 294 12.45 10.63 -19.73
N ALA A 295 13.02 9.98 -18.71
CA ALA A 295 12.76 10.20 -17.29
C ALA A 295 13.95 9.67 -16.47
N ALA A 296 14.03 10.05 -15.19
CA ALA A 296 15.05 9.53 -14.26
C ALA A 296 14.46 9.05 -12.93
N ILE A 297 14.92 7.89 -12.47
CA ILE A 297 14.62 7.28 -11.18
C ILE A 297 15.91 7.32 -10.36
N VAL A 298 15.93 8.08 -9.27
CA VAL A 298 17.06 8.12 -8.34
C VAL A 298 16.77 7.21 -7.15
N ILE A 299 17.67 6.29 -6.87
CA ILE A 299 17.59 5.37 -5.73
C ILE A 299 18.19 6.07 -4.51
N ASN A 300 17.42 6.18 -3.42
CA ASN A 300 17.94 6.72 -2.17
C ASN A 300 19.05 5.82 -1.60
N ASN A 301 20.15 6.43 -1.12
CA ASN A 301 21.28 5.71 -0.51
C ASN A 301 21.27 5.76 1.03
N VAL A 302 20.17 6.24 1.61
CA VAL A 302 19.86 6.24 3.04
C VAL A 302 18.57 5.44 3.22
N GLU A 303 18.53 4.62 4.27
CA GLU A 303 17.35 3.83 4.64
C GLU A 303 16.14 4.73 4.97
N GLY A 304 14.94 4.23 4.67
CA GLY A 304 13.67 4.94 4.88
C GLY A 304 13.12 5.61 3.61
N ALA A 305 12.13 6.49 3.81
CA ALA A 305 11.35 7.10 2.74
C ALA A 305 12.19 7.93 1.73
N PRO A 306 11.78 8.01 0.46
CA PRO A 306 12.39 8.91 -0.52
C PRO A 306 12.15 10.38 -0.18
N ILE A 307 13.14 11.22 -0.45
CA ILE A 307 13.08 12.68 -0.21
C ILE A 307 12.90 13.46 -1.51
N THR A 308 12.30 14.64 -1.42
CA THR A 308 12.22 15.58 -2.55
C THR A 308 13.63 15.96 -3.01
N MET A 309 13.93 15.77 -4.30
CA MET A 309 15.25 16.06 -4.83
C MET A 309 15.44 17.56 -5.01
N GLY A 310 16.17 18.18 -4.07
CA GLY A 310 16.44 19.61 -4.05
C GLY A 310 17.43 20.06 -5.13
N GLY A 311 17.20 21.26 -5.65
CA GLY A 311 18.00 21.92 -6.68
C GLY A 311 17.13 22.88 -7.50
N SER A 312 17.73 23.55 -8.48
CA SER A 312 17.02 24.34 -9.49
C SER A 312 17.78 24.30 -10.82
N SER A 313 17.05 24.21 -11.93
CA SER A 313 17.58 24.30 -13.30
C SER A 313 16.42 24.44 -14.28
N ASP A 314 16.56 25.37 -15.21
CA ASP A 314 15.63 25.56 -16.34
C ASP A 314 15.98 24.65 -17.54
N ASP A 315 17.17 24.03 -17.53
CA ASP A 315 17.68 23.16 -18.60
C ASP A 315 17.19 21.70 -18.46
N VAL A 316 16.68 21.29 -17.29
CA VAL A 316 16.11 19.95 -17.07
C VAL A 316 14.67 19.92 -17.55
N THR A 317 14.41 19.18 -18.62
CA THR A 317 13.10 19.05 -19.29
C THR A 317 12.50 17.65 -19.21
N ILE A 318 13.10 16.73 -18.44
CA ILE A 318 12.57 15.37 -18.20
C ILE A 318 12.08 15.20 -16.77
N PRO A 319 10.99 14.45 -16.53
CA PRO A 319 10.51 14.17 -15.18
C PRO A 319 11.50 13.30 -14.41
N SER A 320 11.66 13.58 -13.13
CA SER A 320 12.52 12.77 -12.25
C SER A 320 11.93 12.58 -10.86
N VAL A 321 12.15 11.38 -10.32
CA VAL A 321 11.59 10.93 -9.03
C VAL A 321 12.64 10.16 -8.22
N MET A 322 12.47 10.13 -6.90
CA MET A 322 13.27 9.32 -5.98
C MET A 322 12.43 8.19 -5.39
N VAL A 323 12.97 6.97 -5.39
CA VAL A 323 12.43 5.78 -4.70
C VAL A 323 13.25 5.47 -3.43
N SER A 324 12.71 4.65 -2.52
CA SER A 324 13.48 4.23 -1.33
C SER A 324 14.69 3.36 -1.71
N GLN A 325 15.59 3.14 -0.74
CA GLN A 325 16.73 2.24 -0.92
C GLN A 325 16.29 0.79 -1.21
N ALA A 326 15.22 0.31 -0.56
CA ALA A 326 14.71 -1.05 -0.70
C ALA A 326 13.97 -1.26 -2.03
N ASP A 327 13.15 -0.28 -2.44
CA ASP A 327 12.46 -0.28 -3.72
C ASP A 327 13.47 -0.24 -4.87
N GLY A 328 14.46 0.65 -4.77
CA GLY A 328 15.54 0.77 -5.75
C GLY A 328 16.37 -0.51 -5.89
N ALA A 329 16.72 -1.17 -4.78
CA ALA A 329 17.39 -2.47 -4.83
C ALA A 329 16.53 -3.55 -5.52
N THR A 330 15.21 -3.52 -5.32
CA THR A 330 14.27 -4.44 -5.99
C THR A 330 14.19 -4.16 -7.49
N ILE A 331 14.04 -2.89 -7.88
CA ILE A 331 14.03 -2.45 -9.29
C ILE A 331 15.35 -2.84 -9.99
N VAL A 332 16.49 -2.66 -9.34
CA VAL A 332 17.82 -3.03 -9.89
C VAL A 332 17.98 -4.54 -10.05
N ALA A 333 17.39 -5.36 -9.17
CA ALA A 333 17.41 -6.81 -9.30
C ALA A 333 16.58 -7.33 -10.49
N GLY A 334 15.61 -6.55 -10.99
CA GLY A 334 14.73 -6.91 -12.10
C GLY A 334 14.94 -6.13 -13.41
N LEU A 335 16.15 -5.62 -13.67
CA LEU A 335 16.47 -4.88 -14.90
C LEU A 335 16.44 -5.76 -16.18
N GLU A 336 16.63 -5.12 -17.33
CA GLU A 336 16.09 -5.56 -18.66
C GLU A 336 14.55 -5.49 -18.73
N ALA A 337 13.93 -4.73 -17.82
CA ALA A 337 12.49 -4.47 -17.78
C ALA A 337 12.09 -3.19 -18.53
N GLU A 338 10.83 -3.11 -18.94
CA GLU A 338 10.16 -1.84 -19.15
C GLU A 338 9.56 -1.32 -17.84
N GLY A 339 9.38 -0.01 -17.74
CA GLY A 339 8.62 0.62 -16.68
C GLY A 339 8.12 2.01 -17.05
N THR A 340 7.38 2.62 -16.14
CA THR A 340 6.73 3.92 -16.30
C THR A 340 6.96 4.78 -15.06
N VAL A 341 7.46 6.00 -15.26
CA VAL A 341 7.48 7.06 -14.23
C VAL A 341 6.25 7.94 -14.43
N GLY A 342 5.34 7.99 -13.45
CA GLY A 342 4.07 8.72 -13.56
C GLY A 342 3.64 9.40 -12.27
N LEU A 343 2.55 10.15 -12.33
CA LEU A 343 1.84 10.58 -11.11
C LEU A 343 1.17 9.39 -10.44
N ASN A 344 0.88 9.54 -9.16
CA ASN A 344 0.06 8.61 -8.42
C ASN A 344 -1.43 8.91 -8.67
N PRO A 345 -2.18 8.09 -9.44
CA PRO A 345 -3.57 8.39 -9.79
C PRO A 345 -4.49 8.33 -8.56
N ASP A 346 -4.14 7.56 -7.53
CA ASP A 346 -4.91 7.41 -6.30
C ASP A 346 -4.76 8.64 -5.37
N LEU A 347 -3.83 9.56 -5.69
CA LEU A 347 -3.73 10.91 -5.12
C LEU A 347 -4.17 12.01 -6.10
N GLY A 348 -4.57 11.64 -7.33
CA GLY A 348 -4.95 12.54 -8.41
C GLY A 348 -3.78 13.29 -9.07
N GLU A 349 -4.11 14.24 -9.94
CA GLU A 349 -3.15 15.31 -10.29
C GLU A 349 -2.76 16.05 -9.01
N PRO A 350 -1.48 16.44 -8.81
CA PRO A 350 -1.09 17.22 -7.65
C PRO A 350 -1.96 18.48 -7.60
N ILE A 351 -2.71 18.63 -6.51
CA ILE A 351 -3.68 19.71 -6.40
C ILE A 351 -2.93 21.04 -6.51
N THR A 352 -3.13 21.74 -7.62
CA THR A 352 -2.48 23.05 -7.92
C THR A 352 -3.34 24.23 -7.48
N LEU A 353 -4.55 23.98 -6.99
CA LEU A 353 -5.43 25.01 -6.45
C LEU A 353 -4.85 25.56 -5.13
N PRO A 354 -5.01 26.87 -4.84
CA PRO A 354 -4.27 27.55 -3.77
C PRO A 354 -4.62 27.11 -2.34
N ASN A 355 -5.70 26.34 -2.15
CA ASN A 355 -6.16 25.87 -0.85
C ASN A 355 -6.62 24.40 -0.94
N LEU A 356 -6.65 23.72 0.20
CA LEU A 356 -7.03 22.31 0.34
C LEU A 356 -8.19 22.18 1.34
N LEU A 357 -9.13 21.29 1.07
CA LEU A 357 -10.05 20.75 2.06
C LEU A 357 -9.70 19.28 2.29
N ALA A 358 -9.08 18.99 3.43
CA ALA A 358 -8.94 17.61 3.92
C ALA A 358 -10.23 17.20 4.65
N VAL A 359 -10.72 15.99 4.41
CA VAL A 359 -11.90 15.40 5.06
C VAL A 359 -11.47 14.11 5.75
N ASP A 360 -11.87 13.95 7.00
CA ASP A 360 -11.34 12.92 7.88
C ASP A 360 -12.08 11.57 7.72
N PRO A 361 -11.36 10.43 7.81
CA PRO A 361 -11.99 9.14 8.08
C PRO A 361 -12.79 9.17 9.40
N PRO A 362 -13.90 8.42 9.52
CA PRO A 362 -14.35 7.33 8.65
C PRO A 362 -15.44 7.75 7.64
N SER A 363 -15.49 9.03 7.23
CA SER A 363 -16.44 9.45 6.18
C SER A 363 -16.18 8.72 4.86
N SER A 364 -17.24 8.37 4.12
CA SER A 364 -17.14 7.91 2.73
C SER A 364 -16.72 9.01 1.74
N ALA A 365 -16.57 10.25 2.22
CA ALA A 365 -15.93 11.36 1.53
C ALA A 365 -14.58 11.76 2.13
N ALA A 366 -13.93 10.88 2.90
CA ALA A 366 -12.56 11.11 3.37
C ALA A 366 -11.58 11.21 2.20
N GLY A 367 -10.67 12.18 2.25
CA GLY A 367 -9.77 12.52 1.15
C GLY A 367 -9.32 13.98 1.19
N VAL A 368 -8.66 14.44 0.12
CA VAL A 368 -8.23 15.84 -0.02
C VAL A 368 -8.79 16.42 -1.32
N TYR A 369 -9.50 17.55 -1.20
CA TYR A 369 -10.15 18.24 -2.31
C TYR A 369 -9.47 19.58 -2.60
N GLY A 370 -9.36 19.92 -3.89
CA GLY A 370 -8.77 21.18 -4.32
C GLY A 370 -9.73 22.36 -4.22
N VAL A 371 -9.31 23.42 -3.54
CA VAL A 371 -10.14 24.58 -3.23
C VAL A 371 -9.54 25.86 -3.80
N THR A 372 -10.30 26.55 -4.64
CA THR A 372 -9.98 27.93 -5.06
C THR A 372 -10.52 28.93 -4.03
N GLY A 373 -9.87 30.08 -3.86
CA GLY A 373 -10.13 31.00 -2.74
C GLY A 373 -11.29 31.96 -2.96
N ALA A 374 -11.39 32.95 -2.07
CA ALA A 374 -12.28 34.10 -2.20
C ALA A 374 -11.52 35.40 -2.44
N ALA A 375 -12.13 36.34 -3.16
CA ALA A 375 -11.60 37.69 -3.34
C ALA A 375 -11.96 38.63 -2.16
N PHE A 376 -12.48 38.08 -1.06
CA PHE A 376 -12.97 38.78 0.12
C PHE A 376 -12.85 37.86 1.36
N GLY A 377 -12.88 38.45 2.55
CA GLY A 377 -12.57 37.73 3.80
C GLY A 377 -11.07 37.46 3.99
N PRO A 378 -10.69 36.78 5.08
CA PRO A 378 -9.30 36.36 5.30
C PRO A 378 -8.91 35.19 4.37
N ALA A 379 -7.64 35.18 3.98
CA ALA A 379 -7.03 34.00 3.37
C ALA A 379 -6.86 32.88 4.41
N THR A 380 -6.96 31.63 3.95
CA THR A 380 -6.60 30.43 4.69
C THR A 380 -5.09 30.39 5.01
N THR A 381 -4.71 29.75 6.11
CA THR A 381 -3.32 29.51 6.51
C THR A 381 -2.97 28.02 6.41
N GLU A 382 -1.68 27.66 6.50
CA GLU A 382 -1.23 26.25 6.44
C GLU A 382 -1.80 25.42 7.60
N SER A 383 -1.95 26.04 8.78
CA SER A 383 -2.64 25.43 9.93
C SER A 383 -4.12 25.16 9.69
N GLY A 384 -4.72 25.86 8.72
CA GLY A 384 -6.12 25.79 8.36
C GLY A 384 -7.10 26.18 9.48
N VAL A 385 -8.35 25.82 9.22
CA VAL A 385 -9.49 25.86 10.14
C VAL A 385 -10.18 24.50 10.09
N SER A 386 -10.27 23.82 11.23
CA SER A 386 -10.90 22.50 11.37
C SER A 386 -12.30 22.58 11.96
N GLY A 387 -13.20 21.66 11.60
CA GLY A 387 -14.53 21.56 12.17
C GLY A 387 -15.38 20.41 11.58
N GLU A 388 -16.62 20.29 12.06
CA GLU A 388 -17.65 19.46 11.42
C GLU A 388 -18.01 20.05 10.04
N LEU A 389 -18.22 19.22 9.03
CA LEU A 389 -18.69 19.61 7.71
C LEU A 389 -20.21 19.49 7.65
N ALA A 390 -20.90 20.62 7.70
CA ALA A 390 -22.35 20.68 7.77
C ALA A 390 -22.95 21.30 6.50
N LEU A 391 -23.84 20.55 5.83
CA LEU A 391 -24.64 21.05 4.71
C LEU A 391 -25.66 22.07 5.22
N VAL A 392 -25.67 23.27 4.64
CA VAL A 392 -26.53 24.34 5.13
C VAL A 392 -28.01 24.10 4.82
N ASN A 393 -28.87 24.72 5.63
CA ASN A 393 -30.30 24.80 5.42
C ASN A 393 -30.75 26.24 5.67
N ASP A 394 -31.15 26.97 4.63
CA ASP A 394 -31.67 28.35 4.73
C ASP A 394 -33.19 28.45 4.91
N GLY A 395 -33.88 27.31 5.04
CA GLY A 395 -35.33 27.25 5.21
C GLY A 395 -36.14 27.57 3.94
N SER A 396 -35.49 27.86 2.81
CA SER A 396 -36.14 28.11 1.52
C SER A 396 -36.56 26.80 0.83
N GLY A 397 -37.17 26.93 -0.36
CA GLY A 397 -37.46 25.78 -1.24
C GLY A 397 -36.22 25.12 -1.88
N ASN A 398 -35.03 25.70 -1.73
CA ASN A 398 -33.75 25.11 -2.15
C ASN A 398 -32.72 25.27 -1.01
N PRO A 399 -32.89 24.53 0.11
CA PRO A 399 -32.31 24.87 1.40
C PRO A 399 -30.77 24.93 1.44
N THR A 400 -30.10 24.19 0.55
CA THR A 400 -28.63 24.10 0.48
C THR A 400 -27.96 25.35 -0.11
N LEU A 401 -28.73 26.32 -0.61
CA LEU A 401 -28.18 27.51 -1.25
C LEU A 401 -27.66 28.57 -0.27
N GLY A 402 -28.06 28.57 1.00
CA GLY A 402 -27.58 29.57 1.97
C GLY A 402 -27.91 31.01 1.60
N CYS A 403 -29.01 31.25 0.87
CA CYS A 403 -29.42 32.58 0.41
C CYS A 403 -30.16 33.38 1.50
N ASP A 404 -30.94 32.68 2.32
CA ASP A 404 -31.62 33.20 3.51
C ASP A 404 -30.84 32.82 4.80
N PRO A 405 -31.19 33.35 6.00
CA PRO A 405 -30.51 33.02 7.26
C PRO A 405 -30.60 31.53 7.61
N LEU A 406 -29.49 30.93 8.04
CA LEU A 406 -29.44 29.48 8.24
C LEU A 406 -30.23 29.01 9.47
N VAL A 407 -30.96 27.91 9.30
CA VAL A 407 -31.87 27.31 10.28
C VAL A 407 -31.22 26.07 10.89
N GLY A 408 -30.92 26.13 12.20
CA GLY A 408 -30.41 24.98 12.96
C GLY A 408 -28.96 24.56 12.63
N PHE A 409 -28.18 25.43 11.98
CA PHE A 409 -26.79 25.15 11.63
C PHE A 409 -25.92 25.00 12.90
N PRO A 410 -25.02 24.00 12.98
CA PRO A 410 -24.12 23.82 14.11
C PRO A 410 -23.04 24.92 14.16
N ALA A 411 -23.01 25.70 15.23
CA ALA A 411 -21.94 26.67 15.47
C ALA A 411 -20.58 25.95 15.55
N THR A 412 -19.51 26.61 15.07
CA THR A 412 -18.16 26.06 14.88
C THR A 412 -17.96 25.01 13.77
N ALA A 413 -18.99 24.73 12.96
CA ALA A 413 -18.85 23.93 11.75
C ALA A 413 -18.31 24.71 10.53
N ILE A 414 -17.78 23.98 9.56
CA ILE A 414 -17.49 24.41 8.20
C ILE A 414 -18.79 24.28 7.39
N ALA A 415 -19.28 25.40 6.85
CA ALA A 415 -20.53 25.43 6.09
C ALA A 415 -20.32 24.94 4.65
N VAL A 416 -20.97 23.84 4.27
CA VAL A 416 -21.03 23.34 2.90
C VAL A 416 -22.27 23.94 2.21
N VAL A 417 -22.07 24.71 1.14
CA VAL A 417 -23.11 25.52 0.49
C VAL A 417 -23.14 25.30 -1.02
N ASP A 418 -24.31 25.07 -1.60
CA ASP A 418 -24.45 24.94 -3.05
C ASP A 418 -24.41 26.30 -3.77
N ARG A 419 -23.64 26.39 -4.87
CA ARG A 419 -23.67 27.53 -5.78
C ARG A 419 -25.05 27.65 -6.45
N GLY A 420 -25.58 28.86 -6.55
CA GLY A 420 -26.92 29.10 -7.08
C GLY A 420 -27.22 30.59 -7.28
N VAL A 421 -28.46 30.99 -7.01
CA VAL A 421 -29.01 32.29 -7.43
C VAL A 421 -28.51 33.51 -6.65
N CYS A 422 -28.08 33.35 -5.40
CA CYS A 422 -27.57 34.45 -4.56
C CYS A 422 -26.03 34.61 -4.67
N PRO A 423 -25.49 35.83 -4.48
CA PRO A 423 -24.04 36.09 -4.52
C PRO A 423 -23.25 35.34 -3.45
N PHE A 424 -21.97 35.08 -3.72
CA PHE A 424 -21.07 34.38 -2.79
C PHE A 424 -20.93 35.11 -1.44
N VAL A 425 -20.82 36.44 -1.44
CA VAL A 425 -20.77 37.25 -0.21
C VAL A 425 -22.00 37.04 0.69
N GLN A 426 -23.20 36.88 0.11
CA GLN A 426 -24.42 36.63 0.89
C GLN A 426 -24.37 35.26 1.58
N LYS A 427 -23.89 34.24 0.87
CA LYS A 427 -23.72 32.87 1.42
C LYS A 427 -22.76 32.87 2.61
N VAL A 428 -21.63 33.56 2.47
CA VAL A 428 -20.61 33.66 3.53
C VAL A 428 -21.13 34.49 4.72
N ALA A 429 -21.81 35.61 4.48
CA ALA A 429 -22.42 36.41 5.54
C ALA A 429 -23.50 35.64 6.32
N ASN A 430 -24.35 34.86 5.65
CA ASN A 430 -25.37 34.02 6.28
C ASN A 430 -24.74 32.88 7.12
N ALA A 431 -23.71 32.22 6.59
CA ALA A 431 -22.98 31.17 7.33
C ALA A 431 -22.23 31.74 8.55
N GLN A 432 -21.57 32.89 8.40
CA GLN A 432 -20.90 33.59 9.50
C GLN A 432 -21.89 34.04 10.59
N ALA A 433 -23.06 34.56 10.21
CA ALA A 433 -24.11 34.93 11.15
C ALA A 433 -24.69 33.72 11.91
N ALA A 434 -24.60 32.52 11.34
CA ALA A 434 -24.96 31.26 11.98
C ALA A 434 -23.81 30.63 12.81
N GLY A 435 -22.64 31.28 12.87
CA GLY A 435 -21.49 30.82 13.65
C GLY A 435 -20.60 29.78 12.96
N ALA A 436 -20.64 29.68 11.62
CA ALA A 436 -19.66 28.90 10.87
C ALA A 436 -18.24 29.46 11.02
N VAL A 437 -17.22 28.60 10.96
CA VAL A 437 -15.79 29.00 11.03
C VAL A 437 -15.10 29.08 9.67
N ALA A 438 -15.68 28.46 8.65
CA ALA A 438 -15.27 28.54 7.25
C ALA A 438 -16.44 28.20 6.32
N VAL A 439 -16.32 28.48 5.02
CA VAL A 439 -17.36 28.18 4.02
C VAL A 439 -16.78 27.52 2.77
N ILE A 440 -17.29 26.34 2.44
CA ILE A 440 -16.97 25.59 1.21
C ILE A 440 -18.16 25.66 0.27
N VAL A 441 -17.98 26.32 -0.87
CA VAL A 441 -19.00 26.41 -1.92
C VAL A 441 -18.82 25.23 -2.88
N VAL A 442 -19.88 24.45 -3.08
CA VAL A 442 -19.95 23.44 -4.15
C VAL A 442 -20.28 24.14 -5.46
N ASN A 443 -19.42 23.99 -6.48
CA ASN A 443 -19.70 24.53 -7.81
C ASN A 443 -20.94 23.85 -8.44
N ASN A 444 -21.75 24.59 -9.19
CA ASN A 444 -22.94 24.07 -9.89
C ASN A 444 -22.74 23.94 -11.41
N ILE A 445 -21.49 24.07 -11.87
CA ILE A 445 -21.05 23.86 -13.25
C ILE A 445 -19.89 22.85 -13.19
N ALA A 446 -19.85 21.91 -14.14
CA ALA A 446 -18.77 20.93 -14.23
C ALA A 446 -17.44 21.56 -14.68
N GLY A 447 -16.32 20.95 -14.26
CA GLY A 447 -14.97 21.48 -14.46
C GLY A 447 -14.45 22.26 -13.24
N ASN A 448 -13.31 22.93 -13.43
CA ASN A 448 -12.55 23.55 -12.35
C ASN A 448 -13.39 24.59 -11.56
N PRO A 449 -13.20 24.69 -10.23
CA PRO A 449 -13.86 25.72 -9.44
C PRO A 449 -13.32 27.12 -9.78
N ILE A 450 -14.09 28.16 -9.47
CA ILE A 450 -13.72 29.57 -9.71
C ILE A 450 -13.63 30.37 -8.40
N ASN A 451 -12.68 31.31 -8.34
CA ASN A 451 -12.51 32.22 -7.19
C ASN A 451 -13.85 32.88 -6.82
N LEU A 452 -14.18 32.94 -5.52
CA LEU A 452 -15.40 33.57 -5.03
C LEU A 452 -15.33 35.09 -5.23
N GLY A 453 -15.91 35.58 -6.32
CA GLY A 453 -15.98 37.00 -6.65
C GLY A 453 -16.96 37.77 -5.78
N GLY A 454 -16.57 38.98 -5.38
CA GLY A 454 -17.38 39.89 -4.58
C GLY A 454 -16.52 40.91 -3.84
N SER A 455 -17.13 41.68 -2.95
CA SER A 455 -16.42 42.48 -1.95
C SER A 455 -17.30 42.58 -0.71
N ASP A 456 -16.78 42.11 0.43
CA ASP A 456 -17.41 42.24 1.73
C ASP A 456 -16.30 42.45 2.79
N PRO A 457 -16.19 43.66 3.37
CA PRO A 457 -15.21 43.94 4.43
C PRO A 457 -15.65 43.43 5.82
N SER A 458 -16.85 42.83 5.94
CA SER A 458 -17.36 42.22 7.17
C SER A 458 -17.19 40.70 7.22
N ALA A 459 -16.70 40.08 6.15
CA ALA A 459 -16.30 38.67 6.14
C ALA A 459 -15.03 38.48 6.99
N THR A 460 -15.14 37.72 8.07
CA THR A 460 -14.06 37.38 9.01
C THR A 460 -13.72 35.89 9.03
N ILE A 461 -14.39 35.07 8.21
CA ILE A 461 -14.12 33.63 8.05
C ILE A 461 -13.61 33.32 6.64
N PRO A 462 -12.64 32.40 6.47
CA PRO A 462 -12.13 32.04 5.16
C PRO A 462 -13.19 31.27 4.35
N SER A 463 -13.15 31.43 3.03
CA SER A 463 -14.08 30.74 2.13
C SER A 463 -13.46 30.39 0.78
N GLY A 464 -14.00 29.37 0.13
CA GLY A 464 -13.52 28.89 -1.17
C GLY A 464 -14.53 28.01 -1.90
N MET A 465 -14.14 27.47 -3.05
CA MET A 465 -14.97 26.59 -3.90
C MET A 465 -14.26 25.30 -4.30
N ILE A 466 -14.99 24.18 -4.22
CA ILE A 466 -14.64 22.86 -4.79
C ILE A 466 -15.45 22.58 -6.07
N SER A 467 -15.04 21.60 -6.89
CA SER A 467 -15.77 21.31 -8.14
C SER A 467 -17.16 20.70 -7.88
N LEU A 468 -17.97 20.61 -8.94
CA LEU A 468 -19.28 19.93 -8.90
C LEU A 468 -19.14 18.43 -8.58
N ALA A 469 -18.05 17.78 -8.99
CA ALA A 469 -17.82 16.36 -8.72
C ALA A 469 -17.41 16.14 -7.26
N ASP A 470 -16.42 16.89 -6.78
CA ASP A 470 -15.96 16.87 -5.39
C ASP A 470 -17.12 17.16 -4.42
N GLY A 471 -17.92 18.17 -4.73
CA GLY A 471 -19.08 18.54 -3.91
C GLY A 471 -20.24 17.53 -3.96
N ALA A 472 -20.31 16.67 -4.98
CA ALA A 472 -21.24 15.55 -4.99
C ALA A 472 -20.74 14.41 -4.09
N ALA A 473 -19.44 14.08 -4.14
CA ALA A 473 -18.81 13.11 -3.25
C ALA A 473 -18.90 13.57 -1.79
N LEU A 474 -18.47 14.80 -1.48
CA LEU A 474 -18.54 15.40 -0.16
C LEU A 474 -19.94 15.29 0.45
N LYS A 475 -20.97 15.76 -0.27
CA LYS A 475 -22.37 15.73 0.23
C LYS A 475 -22.94 14.32 0.41
N ALA A 476 -22.38 13.31 -0.26
CA ALA A 476 -22.76 11.91 -0.06
C ALA A 476 -22.12 11.28 1.21
N GLY A 477 -21.03 11.85 1.72
CA GLY A 477 -20.33 11.39 2.93
C GLY A 477 -20.57 12.21 4.19
N LEU A 478 -21.53 13.16 4.19
CA LEU A 478 -21.86 13.94 5.39
C LEU A 478 -22.81 13.18 6.34
N PRO A 479 -22.70 13.37 7.67
CA PRO A 479 -21.77 14.27 8.36
C PRO A 479 -20.32 13.75 8.38
N ALA A 480 -19.37 14.68 8.33
CA ALA A 480 -17.94 14.40 8.36
C ALA A 480 -17.22 15.48 9.21
N THR A 481 -15.95 15.28 9.52
CA THR A 481 -15.04 16.35 9.99
C THR A 481 -13.98 16.62 8.94
N GLY A 482 -13.33 17.78 9.02
CA GLY A 482 -12.23 18.10 8.12
C GLY A 482 -11.55 19.42 8.45
N THR A 483 -10.54 19.77 7.64
CA THR A 483 -9.72 20.98 7.77
C THR A 483 -9.58 21.69 6.43
N PHE A 484 -9.88 22.99 6.41
CA PHE A 484 -9.68 23.87 5.26
C PHE A 484 -8.42 24.72 5.46
N SER A 485 -7.40 24.55 4.61
CA SER A 485 -6.07 25.16 4.75
C SER A 485 -5.53 25.73 3.43
N SER A 486 -4.47 26.56 3.49
CA SER A 486 -3.72 26.94 2.29
C SER A 486 -2.85 25.79 1.81
N ASN A 487 -2.69 25.66 0.51
CA ASN A 487 -1.91 24.58 -0.10
C ASN A 487 -0.42 24.95 -0.17
N PRO A 488 0.48 24.28 0.56
CA PRO A 488 1.92 24.58 0.50
C PRO A 488 2.58 24.14 -0.82
N ASN A 489 1.88 23.32 -1.63
CA ASN A 489 2.35 22.82 -2.92
C ASN A 489 1.71 23.56 -4.12
N ALA A 490 0.86 24.57 -3.88
CA ALA A 490 0.33 25.38 -4.96
C ALA A 490 1.45 26.24 -5.58
N PRO A 491 1.46 26.44 -6.91
CA PRO A 491 2.40 27.37 -7.53
C PRO A 491 2.25 28.77 -6.93
N THR A 492 3.35 29.34 -6.44
CA THR A 492 3.37 30.75 -6.04
C THR A 492 3.12 31.63 -7.27
N GLU A 493 2.11 32.52 -7.23
CA GLU A 493 1.96 33.51 -8.31
C GLU A 493 3.22 34.40 -8.42
N PRO A 494 3.63 34.78 -9.65
CA PRO A 494 4.85 35.54 -9.93
C PRO A 494 4.74 37.06 -9.68
#